data_AF-A0A4U0MZZ2-F1
#
_entry.id   AF-A0A4U0MZZ2-F1
#
_cell.length_a   1.000
_cell.length_b   1.000
_cell.length_c   1.000
_cell.angle_alpha   90.00
_cell.angle_beta   90.00
_cell.angle_gamma   90.00
#
_symmetry.space_group_name_H-M   'P 1'
#
loop_
_entity.id
_entity.type
_entity.pdbx_description
1 polymer ?
#
loop_
_entity_poly.entity_id
_entity_poly.type
_entity_poly.pdbx_seq_one_letter_code
_entity_poly.pdbx_strand_id
1 'polypeptide(L)'
;MSAADDGTDRSLGQLVASATAEMSALVHDEIALAKAELRQDAKRAGISSAAFVGAGALALFALPVLSFAAAYGIHNLGLGLAWAFLIVGGAFLVLAALLVAIAVAKIKKIKKPEKSISSAKETAAVLQKAKPHPRTAPAEHPVLESVTRS
;
A
#
# COMPACT_ATOMS: atom_id res chain seq x y z
N MET A 1 46.28 -38.80 -6.23
CA MET A 1 46.82 -38.59 -4.87
C MET A 1 46.21 -37.33 -4.31
N SER A 2 45.62 -37.42 -3.11
CA SER A 2 45.24 -36.39 -2.12
C SER A 2 44.63 -35.05 -2.61
N ALA A 3 43.56 -34.54 -2.02
CA ALA A 3 43.27 -34.58 -0.59
C ALA A 3 41.75 -34.69 -0.35
N ALA A 4 41.36 -35.81 0.24
CA ALA A 4 40.28 -35.82 1.21
C ALA A 4 40.92 -35.36 2.54
N ASP A 5 40.90 -34.06 2.84
CA ASP A 5 41.10 -33.50 4.19
C ASP A 5 40.81 -31.99 4.21
N ASP A 6 39.53 -31.58 4.25
CA ASP A 6 39.12 -30.21 4.63
C ASP A 6 37.77 -30.29 5.39
N GLY A 7 37.56 -31.39 6.12
CA GLY A 7 36.27 -31.77 6.69
C GLY A 7 36.11 -31.48 8.18
N THR A 8 37.16 -31.10 8.91
CA THR A 8 37.12 -31.26 10.38
C THR A 8 37.00 -29.98 11.19
N ASP A 9 37.38 -28.78 10.73
CA ASP A 9 37.29 -27.58 11.59
C ASP A 9 36.88 -26.30 10.84
N ARG A 10 35.67 -26.27 10.24
CA ARG A 10 35.02 -24.95 10.11
C ARG A 10 34.75 -24.47 11.51
N SER A 11 35.43 -23.39 11.92
CA SER A 11 35.20 -22.84 13.24
C SER A 11 33.72 -22.51 13.42
N LEU A 12 33.19 -22.68 14.64
CA LEU A 12 31.81 -22.30 14.97
C LEU A 12 31.50 -20.85 14.55
N GLY A 13 32.50 -19.97 14.59
CA GLY A 13 32.40 -18.60 14.10
C GLY A 13 32.13 -18.50 12.59
N GLN A 14 32.75 -19.34 11.77
CA GLN A 14 32.50 -19.38 10.32
C GLN A 14 31.10 -19.94 9.99
N LEU A 15 30.62 -20.95 10.73
CA LEU A 15 29.28 -21.51 10.54
C LEU A 15 28.17 -20.52 10.92
N VAL A 16 28.36 -19.79 12.02
CA VAL A 16 27.43 -18.73 12.44
C VAL A 16 27.48 -17.56 11.45
N ALA A 17 28.67 -17.18 10.98
CA ALA A 17 28.82 -16.13 9.98
C ALA A 17 28.13 -16.49 8.64
N SER A 18 28.27 -17.74 8.17
CA SER A 18 27.61 -18.19 6.94
C SER A 18 26.09 -18.26 7.10
N ALA A 19 25.59 -18.81 8.21
CA ALA A 19 24.14 -18.87 8.47
C ALA A 19 23.51 -17.47 8.58
N THR A 20 24.22 -16.52 9.21
CA THR A 20 23.78 -15.13 9.28
C THR A 20 23.78 -14.46 7.91
N ALA A 21 24.78 -14.73 7.07
CA ALA A 21 24.85 -14.22 5.71
C ALA A 21 23.71 -14.77 4.83
N GLU A 22 23.38 -16.07 4.94
CA GLU A 22 22.25 -16.69 4.23
C GLU A 22 20.90 -16.12 4.68
N MET A 23 20.69 -15.93 5.99
CA MET A 23 19.49 -15.26 6.49
C MET A 23 19.38 -13.81 5.97
N SER A 24 20.50 -13.08 5.92
CA SER A 24 20.53 -11.73 5.37
C SER A 24 20.20 -11.71 3.86
N ALA A 25 20.66 -12.72 3.12
CA ALA A 25 20.34 -12.90 1.71
C ALA A 25 18.84 -13.19 1.50
N LEU A 26 18.23 -14.08 2.29
CA LEU A 26 16.79 -14.36 2.22
C LEU A 26 15.94 -13.11 2.48
N VAL A 27 16.29 -12.32 3.51
CA VAL A 27 15.58 -11.07 3.80
C VAL A 27 15.73 -10.08 2.63
N HIS A 28 16.91 -10.01 2.03
CA HIS A 28 17.13 -9.15 0.85
C HIS A 28 16.26 -9.58 -0.34
N ASP A 29 16.16 -10.89 -0.58
CA ASP A 29 15.36 -11.45 -1.67
C ASP A 29 13.86 -11.23 -1.44
N GLU A 30 13.37 -11.39 -0.21
CA GLU A 30 11.96 -11.13 0.13
C GLU A 30 11.61 -9.65 -0.06
N ILE A 31 12.52 -8.74 0.31
CA ILE A 31 12.36 -7.30 0.06
C ILE A 31 12.40 -7.00 -1.45
N ALA A 32 13.29 -7.65 -2.20
CA ALA A 32 13.38 -7.47 -3.65
C ALA A 32 12.10 -7.95 -4.34
N LEU A 33 11.54 -9.07 -3.89
CA LEU A 33 10.28 -9.62 -4.38
C LEU A 33 9.11 -8.70 -4.04
N ALA A 34 8.96 -8.30 -2.78
CA ALA A 34 7.92 -7.37 -2.36
C ALA A 34 8.01 -6.05 -3.14
N LYS A 35 9.22 -5.55 -3.41
CA LYS A 35 9.43 -4.35 -4.23
C LYS A 35 9.06 -4.58 -5.70
N ALA A 36 9.29 -5.76 -6.25
CA ALA A 36 8.88 -6.11 -7.60
C ALA A 36 7.35 -6.18 -7.72
N GLU A 37 6.68 -6.81 -6.75
CA GLU A 37 5.21 -6.88 -6.67
C GLU A 37 4.60 -5.48 -6.50
N LEU A 38 5.12 -4.68 -5.57
CA LEU A 38 4.68 -3.28 -5.40
C LEU A 38 4.86 -2.44 -6.66
N ARG A 39 5.96 -2.63 -7.42
CA ARG A 39 6.17 -1.94 -8.71
C ARG A 39 5.17 -2.40 -9.76
N GLN A 40 4.88 -3.70 -9.82
CA GLN A 40 3.89 -4.27 -10.72
C GLN A 40 2.48 -3.74 -10.40
N ASP A 41 2.12 -3.70 -9.14
CA ASP A 41 0.85 -3.15 -8.66
C ASP A 41 0.75 -1.66 -8.93
N ALA A 42 1.80 -0.89 -8.64
CA ALA A 42 1.85 0.54 -8.95
C ALA A 42 1.71 0.79 -10.46
N LYS A 43 2.31 -0.04 -11.32
CA LYS A 43 2.15 0.05 -12.78
C LYS A 43 0.72 -0.26 -13.20
N ARG A 44 0.11 -1.33 -12.68
CA ARG A 44 -1.28 -1.71 -12.98
C ARG A 44 -2.27 -0.64 -12.51
N ALA A 45 -2.09 -0.14 -11.29
CA ALA A 45 -2.85 0.98 -10.75
C ALA A 45 -2.65 2.26 -11.58
N GLY A 46 -1.41 2.54 -12.00
CA GLY A 46 -1.08 3.67 -12.88
C GLY A 46 -1.82 3.62 -14.22
N ILE A 47 -1.76 2.49 -14.92
CA ILE A 47 -2.42 2.32 -16.23
C ILE A 47 -3.96 2.41 -16.09
N SER A 48 -4.53 1.72 -15.10
CA SER A 48 -5.98 1.74 -14.88
C SER A 48 -6.48 3.13 -14.47
N SER A 49 -5.75 3.83 -13.59
CA SER A 49 -6.09 5.20 -13.21
C SER A 49 -6.01 6.16 -14.38
N ALA A 50 -4.98 6.06 -15.24
CA ALA A 50 -4.86 6.88 -16.44
C ALA A 50 -6.02 6.63 -17.42
N ALA A 51 -6.38 5.36 -17.65
CA ALA A 51 -7.53 5.01 -18.48
C ALA A 51 -8.85 5.56 -17.90
N PHE A 52 -9.04 5.48 -16.58
CA PHE A 52 -10.23 5.99 -15.92
C PHE A 52 -10.32 7.53 -16.00
N VAL A 53 -9.21 8.23 -15.81
CA VAL A 53 -9.14 9.69 -15.98
C VAL A 53 -9.42 10.07 -17.43
N GLY A 54 -8.83 9.37 -18.40
CA GLY A 54 -9.08 9.60 -19.83
C GLY A 54 -10.54 9.36 -20.22
N ALA A 55 -11.14 8.26 -19.75
CA ALA A 55 -12.55 7.96 -19.96
C ALA A 55 -13.46 9.01 -19.30
N GLY A 56 -13.14 9.44 -18.08
CA GLY A 56 -13.87 10.50 -17.38
C GLY A 56 -13.80 11.84 -18.11
N ALA A 57 -12.64 12.21 -18.64
CA ALA A 57 -12.47 13.42 -19.44
C ALA A 57 -13.29 13.36 -20.73
N LEU A 58 -13.22 12.24 -21.48
CA LEU A 58 -14.01 12.05 -22.69
C LEU A 58 -15.52 12.09 -22.41
N ALA A 59 -15.97 11.45 -21.32
CA ALA A 59 -17.36 11.51 -20.90
C ALA A 59 -17.78 12.96 -20.57
N LEU A 60 -16.94 13.73 -19.87
CA LEU A 60 -17.19 15.13 -19.56
C LEU A 60 -17.29 15.99 -20.83
N PHE A 61 -16.41 15.79 -21.81
CA PHE A 61 -16.48 16.48 -23.11
C PHE A 61 -17.67 16.05 -23.98
N ALA A 62 -18.14 14.80 -23.84
CA ALA A 62 -19.32 14.33 -24.53
C ALA A 62 -20.63 14.91 -23.95
N LEU A 63 -20.65 15.30 -22.66
CA LEU A 63 -21.86 15.81 -22.01
C LEU A 63 -22.50 17.01 -22.73
N PRO A 64 -21.78 18.09 -23.12
CA PRO A 64 -22.38 19.18 -23.89
C PRO A 64 -22.99 18.71 -25.21
N VAL A 65 -22.28 17.85 -25.95
CA VAL A 65 -22.76 17.33 -27.25
C VAL A 65 -24.05 16.53 -27.06
N LEU A 66 -24.10 15.63 -26.08
CA LEU A 66 -25.28 14.87 -25.73
C LEU A 66 -26.41 15.76 -25.19
N SER A 67 -26.09 16.83 -24.47
CA SER A 67 -27.06 17.80 -23.97
C SER A 67 -27.77 18.51 -25.12
N PHE A 68 -27.01 18.99 -26.11
CA PHE A 68 -27.56 19.58 -27.33
C PHE A 68 -28.42 18.57 -28.09
N ALA A 69 -27.90 17.36 -28.33
CA ALA A 69 -28.63 16.31 -29.03
C ALA A 69 -29.97 15.99 -28.34
N ALA A 70 -29.98 15.86 -27.01
CA ALA A 70 -31.18 15.60 -26.23
C ALA A 70 -32.16 16.78 -26.30
N ALA A 71 -31.69 18.02 -26.15
CA ALA A 71 -32.54 19.20 -26.21
C ALA A 71 -33.19 19.36 -27.60
N TYR A 72 -32.43 19.19 -28.68
CA TYR A 72 -32.98 19.20 -30.04
C TYR A 72 -33.93 18.02 -30.29
N GLY A 73 -33.63 16.83 -29.76
CA GLY A 73 -34.52 15.68 -29.82
C GLY A 73 -35.88 15.94 -29.14
N ILE A 74 -35.88 16.55 -27.96
CA ILE A 74 -37.11 16.95 -27.25
C ILE A 74 -37.83 18.07 -27.99
N HIS A 75 -37.09 19.04 -28.54
CA HIS A 75 -37.67 20.13 -29.33
C HIS A 75 -38.46 19.60 -30.54
N ASN A 76 -37.96 18.56 -31.21
CA ASN A 76 -38.63 17.92 -32.35
C ASN A 76 -39.97 17.26 -31.98
N LEU A 77 -40.28 17.08 -30.70
CA LEU A 77 -41.59 16.62 -30.22
C LEU A 77 -42.62 17.77 -30.11
N GLY A 78 -42.28 18.98 -30.55
CA GLY A 78 -43.14 20.16 -30.53
C GLY A 78 -42.98 21.06 -29.30
N LEU A 79 -42.04 20.74 -28.39
CA LEU A 79 -41.71 21.57 -27.23
C LEU A 79 -40.83 22.75 -27.65
N GLY A 80 -41.03 23.92 -27.05
CA GLY A 80 -40.15 25.07 -27.27
C GLY A 80 -38.70 24.76 -26.86
N LEU A 81 -37.73 25.26 -27.61
CA LEU A 81 -36.31 24.94 -27.40
C LEU A 81 -35.83 25.27 -25.97
N ALA A 82 -36.28 26.40 -25.40
CA ALA A 82 -35.97 26.78 -24.02
C ALA A 82 -36.45 25.73 -22.99
N TRP A 83 -37.66 25.20 -23.17
CA TRP A 83 -38.21 24.15 -22.30
C TRP A 83 -37.47 22.83 -22.45
N ALA A 84 -37.04 22.50 -23.66
CA ALA A 84 -36.22 21.32 -23.92
C ALA A 84 -34.88 21.36 -23.16
N PHE A 85 -34.15 22.49 -23.23
CA PHE A 85 -32.93 22.68 -22.45
C PHE A 85 -33.17 22.66 -20.94
N LEU A 86 -34.28 23.24 -20.47
CA LEU A 86 -34.63 23.24 -19.06
C LEU A 86 -34.89 21.82 -18.53
N ILE A 87 -35.57 20.98 -19.32
CA ILE A 87 -35.81 19.57 -18.99
C ILE A 87 -34.48 18.80 -18.92
N VAL A 88 -33.62 18.93 -19.93
CA VAL A 88 -32.33 18.24 -19.97
C VAL A 88 -31.41 18.68 -18.83
N GLY A 89 -31.31 19.99 -18.60
CA GLY A 89 -30.55 20.55 -17.49
C GLY A 89 -31.10 20.11 -16.13
N GLY A 90 -32.42 20.13 -15.97
CA GLY A 90 -33.11 19.63 -14.78
C GLY A 90 -32.83 18.14 -14.54
N ALA A 91 -32.84 17.31 -15.58
CA ALA A 91 -32.49 15.90 -15.48
C ALA A 91 -31.05 15.69 -14.99
N PHE A 92 -30.09 16.48 -15.47
CA PHE A 92 -28.71 16.40 -14.95
C PHE A 92 -28.60 16.86 -13.50
N LEU A 93 -29.35 17.88 -13.07
CA LEU A 93 -29.38 18.29 -11.65
C LEU A 93 -29.93 17.19 -10.75
N VAL A 94 -30.99 16.51 -11.17
CA VAL A 94 -31.55 15.36 -10.44
C VAL A 94 -30.53 14.22 -10.37
N LEU A 95 -29.88 13.90 -11.49
CA LEU A 95 -28.85 12.87 -11.54
C LEU A 95 -27.65 13.21 -10.64
N ALA A 96 -27.19 14.47 -10.67
CA ALA A 96 -26.11 14.95 -9.82
C ALA A 96 -26.47 14.86 -8.34
N ALA A 97 -27.68 15.27 -7.95
CA ALA A 97 -28.17 15.15 -6.59
C ALA A 97 -28.20 13.68 -6.11
N LEU A 98 -28.65 12.76 -6.96
CA LEU A 98 -28.67 11.33 -6.65
C LEU A 98 -27.25 10.77 -6.46
N LEU A 99 -26.31 11.11 -7.34
CA LEU A 99 -24.91 10.68 -7.23
C LEU A 99 -24.25 11.21 -5.96
N VAL A 100 -24.47 12.49 -5.61
CA VAL A 100 -24.00 13.07 -4.36
C VAL A 100 -24.61 12.35 -3.16
N ALA A 101 -25.91 12.05 -3.18
CA ALA A 101 -26.57 11.32 -2.10
C ALA A 101 -25.96 9.92 -1.92
N ILE A 102 -25.71 9.18 -3.01
CA ILE A 102 -25.06 7.86 -2.98
C ILE A 102 -23.63 7.98 -2.44
N ALA A 103 -22.85 8.96 -2.91
CA ALA A 103 -21.48 9.18 -2.46
C ALA A 103 -21.42 9.47 -0.95
N VAL A 104 -22.27 10.39 -0.47
CA VAL A 104 -22.40 10.71 0.96
C VAL A 104 -22.83 9.49 1.75
N ALA A 105 -23.80 8.72 1.26
CA ALA A 105 -24.25 7.49 1.93
C ALA A 105 -23.14 6.44 2.04
N LYS A 106 -22.29 6.32 1.01
CA LYS A 106 -21.13 5.42 1.03
C LYS A 106 -20.04 5.91 1.99
N ILE A 107 -19.68 7.19 1.94
CA ILE A 107 -18.67 7.77 2.82
C ILE A 107 -19.10 7.64 4.30
N LYS A 108 -20.37 7.90 4.62
CA LYS A 108 -20.90 7.74 5.97
C LYS A 108 -20.82 6.31 6.51
N LYS A 109 -20.78 5.30 5.63
CA LYS A 109 -20.62 3.88 6.02
C LYS A 109 -19.16 3.49 6.28
N ILE A 110 -18.19 4.32 5.88
CA ILE A 110 -16.77 4.06 6.15
C ILE A 110 -16.53 4.34 7.64
N LYS A 111 -16.47 3.26 8.44
CA LYS A 111 -16.05 3.35 9.84
C LYS A 111 -14.56 3.71 9.89
N LYS A 112 -14.16 4.57 10.82
CA LYS A 112 -12.75 4.83 11.09
C LYS A 112 -12.06 3.49 11.41
N PRO A 113 -10.83 3.24 10.95
CA PRO A 113 -10.12 1.99 11.24
C PRO A 113 -9.62 2.01 12.69
N GLU A 114 -10.55 1.83 13.64
CA GLU A 114 -10.29 1.96 15.08
C GLU A 114 -9.23 0.98 15.56
N LYS A 115 -9.26 -0.27 15.06
CA LYS A 115 -8.25 -1.29 15.40
C LYS A 115 -6.86 -0.90 14.91
N SER A 116 -6.73 -0.39 13.70
CA SER A 116 -5.43 0.05 13.17
C SER A 116 -4.90 1.26 13.94
N ILE A 117 -5.79 2.18 14.33
CA ILE A 117 -5.43 3.35 15.15
C ILE A 117 -5.03 2.91 16.57
N SER A 118 -5.75 1.97 17.19
CA SER A 118 -5.43 1.47 18.53
C SER A 118 -4.10 0.71 18.54
N SER A 119 -3.88 -0.19 17.58
CA SER A 119 -2.62 -0.93 17.45
C SER A 119 -1.44 0.01 17.19
N ALA A 120 -1.60 1.03 16.34
CA ALA A 120 -0.55 2.02 16.13
C ALA A 120 -0.21 2.82 17.40
N LYS A 121 -1.23 3.21 18.18
CA LYS A 121 -1.04 3.89 19.47
C LYS A 121 -0.36 3.01 20.52
N GLU A 122 -0.74 1.74 20.57
CA GLU A 122 -0.14 0.76 21.48
C GLU A 122 1.34 0.53 21.15
N THR A 123 1.67 0.31 19.87
CA THR A 123 3.06 0.18 19.41
C THR A 123 3.88 1.42 19.74
N ALA A 124 3.32 2.62 19.51
CA ALA A 124 3.99 3.87 19.86
C ALA A 124 4.22 4.01 21.38
N ALA A 125 3.24 3.60 22.20
CA ALA A 125 3.34 3.64 23.66
C ALA A 125 4.39 2.66 24.21
N VAL A 126 4.50 1.46 23.61
CA VAL A 126 5.53 0.47 23.95
C VAL A 126 6.92 1.00 23.58
N LEU A 127 7.08 1.59 22.39
CA LEU A 127 8.35 2.17 21.94
C LEU A 127 8.79 3.37 22.80
N GLN A 128 7.84 4.21 23.25
CA GLN A 128 8.17 5.32 24.17
C GLN A 128 8.58 4.84 25.57
N LYS A 129 8.02 3.73 26.06
CA LYS A 129 8.38 3.15 27.37
C LYS A 129 9.67 2.33 27.34
N ALA A 130 10.10 1.87 26.17
CA ALA A 130 11.37 1.17 26.01
C ALA A 130 12.53 2.17 26.17
N LYS A 131 13.02 2.38 27.40
CA LYS A 131 14.32 3.03 27.61
C LYS A 131 15.41 2.20 26.91
N PRO A 132 16.37 2.82 26.20
CA PRO A 132 17.57 2.14 25.74
C PRO A 132 18.29 1.58 26.96
N HIS A 133 18.27 0.26 27.12
CA HIS A 133 19.02 -0.38 28.19
C HIS A 133 20.50 -0.30 27.79
N PRO A 134 21.36 0.36 28.59
CA PRO A 134 22.79 0.26 28.39
C PRO A 134 23.13 -1.22 28.49
N ARG A 135 23.69 -1.79 27.42
CA ARG A 135 24.26 -3.13 27.48
C ARG A 135 25.34 -3.06 28.56
N THR A 136 25.06 -3.56 29.76
CA THR A 136 26.11 -3.83 30.73
C THR A 136 27.01 -4.83 30.03
N ALA A 137 28.22 -4.39 29.67
CA ALA A 137 29.25 -5.28 29.18
C ALA A 137 29.30 -6.48 30.13
N PRO A 138 29.37 -7.73 29.64
CA PRO A 138 29.50 -8.88 30.51
C PRO A 138 30.68 -8.59 31.43
N ALA A 139 30.40 -8.54 32.74
CA ALA A 139 31.44 -8.49 33.74
C ALA A 139 32.38 -9.66 33.40
N GLU A 140 33.65 -9.31 33.19
CA GLU A 140 34.76 -10.23 33.04
C GLU A 140 34.61 -11.30 34.13
N HIS A 141 34.13 -12.49 33.76
CA HIS A 141 34.23 -13.64 34.63
C HIS A 141 35.65 -14.19 34.44
N PRO A 142 36.53 -14.12 35.45
CA PRO A 142 37.86 -14.70 35.36
C PRO A 142 37.72 -16.22 35.47
N VAL A 143 37.36 -16.85 34.35
CA VAL A 143 37.39 -18.29 34.20
C VAL A 143 38.60 -18.60 33.35
N LEU A 144 39.83 -18.59 33.89
CA LEU A 144 41.01 -19.29 33.35
C LEU A 144 42.24 -19.21 34.31
N GLU A 145 42.16 -19.71 35.55
CA GLU A 145 43.40 -19.87 36.36
C GLU A 145 43.40 -21.04 37.37
N SER A 146 43.06 -22.27 36.95
CA SER A 146 43.25 -23.44 37.84
C SER A 146 43.57 -24.80 37.19
N VAL A 147 44.00 -24.86 35.93
CA VAL A 147 44.34 -26.14 35.26
C VAL A 147 45.81 -26.23 34.87
N THR A 148 46.72 -25.96 35.82
CA THR A 148 48.15 -26.33 35.74
C THR A 148 48.77 -26.47 37.14
N ARG A 149 48.32 -27.45 37.93
CA ARG A 149 49.13 -27.99 39.04
C ARG A 149 48.64 -29.39 39.43
N SER A 150 49.26 -30.41 38.85
CA SER A 150 49.59 -31.72 39.45
C SER A 150 50.43 -32.50 38.45
#